data_AF-A0A9P1BUD5-F1
#
_entry.id   AF-A0A9P1BUD5-F1
#
_cell.length_a   1.000
_cell.length_b   1.000
_cell.length_c   1.000
_cell.angle_alpha   90.00
_cell.angle_beta   90.00
_cell.angle_gamma   90.00
#
_symmetry.space_group_name_H-M   'P 1'
#
loop_
_entity.id
_entity.type
_entity.pdbx_description
1 polymer ?
#
loop_
_entity_poly.entity_id
_entity_poly.type
_entity_poly.pdbx_seq_one_letter_code
_entity_poly.pdbx_strand_id
1 'polypeptide(L)'
;MKLDLVVSRAAGGKIAEVGKKMDRQSVAENADVLEPLIQHFGTRPGIGVVMDVVARFLYLSRPRGKALPKSVNIKTEAWILRRLITIFAQVARRPHIPRDPQMRRLFAAIGINVEPVPEGP
;
A
#
# COMPACT_ATOMS: atom_id res chain seq x y z
N MET A 1 -5.35 -9.13 6.47
CA MET A 1 -4.33 -8.09 6.72
C MET A 1 -3.20 -8.67 7.56
N LYS A 2 -1.99 -8.84 7.01
CA LYS A 2 -0.81 -9.30 7.78
C LYS A 2 -0.21 -8.15 8.58
N LEU A 3 -0.95 -7.62 9.55
CA LEU A 3 -0.54 -6.44 10.33
C LEU A 3 0.85 -6.61 10.98
N ASP A 4 1.15 -7.80 11.51
CA ASP A 4 2.43 -8.10 12.16
C ASP A 4 3.63 -7.90 11.22
N LEU A 5 3.48 -8.26 9.95
CA LEU A 5 4.52 -8.08 8.94
C LEU A 5 4.79 -6.59 8.68
N VAL A 6 3.73 -5.78 8.58
CA VAL A 6 3.84 -4.33 8.34
C VAL A 6 4.42 -3.62 9.56
N VAL A 7 4.00 -4.02 10.77
CA VAL A 7 4.54 -3.49 12.03
C VAL A 7 6.02 -3.85 12.19
N SER A 8 6.41 -5.07 11.84
CA SER A 8 7.82 -5.50 11.84
C SER A 8 8.67 -4.64 10.91
N ARG A 9 8.18 -4.32 9.70
CA ARG A 9 8.85 -3.40 8.77
C ARG A 9 8.95 -1.99 9.35
N ALA A 10 7.88 -1.52 9.99
CA ALA A 10 7.80 -0.18 10.58
C ALA A 10 8.82 0.01 11.71
N ALA A 11 9.15 -1.04 12.44
CA ALA A 11 10.23 -1.02 13.43
C ALA A 11 11.60 -0.67 12.80
N GLY A 12 11.80 -1.01 11.53
CA GLY A 12 12.96 -0.62 10.71
C GLY A 12 12.79 0.72 9.98
N GLY A 13 11.68 1.43 10.19
CA GLY A 13 11.39 2.71 9.54
C GLY A 13 10.92 2.59 8.08
N LYS A 14 10.49 1.40 7.66
CA LYS A 14 9.97 1.12 6.31
C LYS A 14 8.53 0.63 6.39
N ILE A 15 7.71 0.93 5.39
CA ILE A 15 6.35 0.42 5.31
C ILE A 15 6.19 -0.41 4.05
N ALA A 16 6.62 0.14 2.92
CA ALA A 16 6.52 -0.51 1.63
C ALA A 16 7.71 -1.44 1.35
N GLU A 17 7.44 -2.54 0.67
CA GLU A 17 8.45 -3.43 0.12
C GLU A 17 8.53 -3.20 -1.39
N VAL A 18 9.65 -2.68 -1.87
CA VAL A 18 9.83 -2.38 -3.29
C VAL A 18 11.12 -3.02 -3.77
N GLY A 19 11.01 -3.87 -4.79
CA GLY A 19 12.16 -4.45 -5.48
C GLY A 19 12.92 -3.43 -6.34
N LYS A 20 13.73 -3.92 -7.28
CA LYS A 20 14.54 -3.06 -8.18
C LYS A 20 13.70 -2.14 -9.08
N LYS A 21 12.44 -2.51 -9.38
CA LYS A 21 11.50 -1.73 -10.18
C LYS A 21 10.14 -1.70 -9.49
N MET A 22 9.47 -0.54 -9.55
CA MET A 22 8.08 -0.40 -9.11
C MET A 22 7.14 -0.77 -10.25
N ASP A 23 6.46 -1.91 -10.13
CA ASP A 23 5.54 -2.41 -11.12
C ASP A 23 4.22 -2.92 -10.49
N ARG A 24 3.44 -3.67 -11.27
CA ARG A 24 2.15 -4.23 -10.82
C ARG A 24 2.35 -5.27 -9.72
N GLN A 25 3.46 -6.00 -9.75
CA GLN A 25 3.80 -6.96 -8.70
C GLN A 25 4.12 -6.22 -7.40
N SER A 26 4.85 -5.11 -7.45
CA SER A 26 5.07 -4.27 -6.27
C SER A 26 3.75 -3.75 -5.67
N VAL A 27 2.72 -3.49 -6.49
CA VAL A 27 1.39 -3.11 -5.97
C VAL A 27 0.75 -4.30 -5.23
N ALA A 28 0.77 -5.50 -5.82
CA ALA A 28 0.22 -6.70 -5.21
C ALA A 28 0.91 -7.05 -3.87
N GLU A 29 2.24 -6.98 -3.84
CA GLU A 29 3.06 -7.25 -2.64
C GLU A 29 2.80 -6.27 -1.49
N ASN A 30 2.28 -5.07 -1.79
CA ASN A 30 1.96 -4.05 -0.81
C ASN A 30 0.45 -3.87 -0.59
N ALA A 31 -0.39 -4.78 -1.09
CA ALA A 31 -1.85 -4.62 -1.02
C ALA A 31 -2.37 -4.41 0.41
N ASP A 32 -1.77 -5.06 1.41
CA ASP A 32 -2.14 -4.88 2.83
C ASP A 32 -1.94 -3.44 3.35
N VAL A 33 -1.00 -2.69 2.77
CA VAL A 33 -0.74 -1.27 3.13
C VAL A 33 -1.56 -0.34 2.24
N LEU A 34 -1.71 -0.69 0.97
CA LEU A 34 -2.40 0.14 -0.02
C LEU A 34 -3.91 0.11 0.14
N GLU A 35 -4.49 -1.02 0.52
CA GLU A 35 -5.93 -1.17 0.70
C GLU A 35 -6.54 -0.11 1.64
N PRO A 36 -6.09 0.05 2.90
CA PRO A 36 -6.69 1.06 3.79
C PRO A 36 -6.48 2.48 3.25
N LEU A 37 -5.35 2.78 2.62
CA LEU A 37 -5.13 4.08 1.98
C LEU A 37 -6.12 4.34 0.85
N ILE A 38 -6.37 3.32 0.03
CA ILE A 38 -7.27 3.40 -1.13
C ILE A 38 -8.73 3.48 -0.67
N GLN A 39 -9.13 2.70 0.35
CA GLN A 39 -10.48 2.73 0.91
C GLN A 39 -10.81 4.10 1.50
N HIS A 40 -9.86 4.72 2.23
CA HIS A 40 -10.12 5.99 2.91
C HIS A 40 -9.86 7.23 2.05
N PHE A 41 -8.91 7.19 1.12
CA PHE A 41 -8.48 8.37 0.35
C PHE A 41 -8.61 8.21 -1.17
N GLY A 42 -9.07 7.05 -1.65
CA GLY A 42 -9.20 6.76 -3.07
C GLY A 42 -7.86 6.58 -3.79
N THR A 43 -7.92 6.67 -5.12
CA THR A 43 -6.77 6.41 -6.02
C THR A 43 -5.92 7.64 -6.32
N ARG A 44 -6.23 8.80 -5.73
CA ARG A 44 -5.52 10.08 -5.96
C ARG A 44 -5.28 10.85 -4.66
N PRO A 45 -4.69 10.25 -3.61
CA PRO A 45 -4.43 10.97 -2.38
C PRO A 45 -3.41 12.11 -2.60
N GLY A 46 -3.54 13.21 -1.85
CA GLY A 46 -2.51 14.26 -1.78
C GLY A 46 -1.26 13.75 -1.05
N ILE A 47 -0.07 14.24 -1.43
CA ILE A 47 1.19 13.76 -0.83
C ILE A 47 1.27 14.09 0.67
N GLY A 48 0.72 15.24 1.08
CA GLY A 48 0.61 15.61 2.49
C GLY A 48 -0.19 14.59 3.31
N VAL A 49 -1.33 14.13 2.78
CA VAL A 49 -2.15 13.10 3.43
C VAL A 49 -1.36 11.80 3.59
N VAL A 50 -0.67 11.35 2.53
CA VAL A 50 0.14 10.12 2.61
C VAL A 50 1.28 10.30 3.61
N MET A 51 1.95 11.45 3.62
CA MET A 51 3.01 11.75 4.59
C MET A 51 2.51 11.73 6.03
N ASP A 52 1.34 12.31 6.30
CA ASP A 52 0.74 12.31 7.64
C ASP A 52 0.40 10.89 8.11
N VAL A 53 -0.16 10.06 7.22
CA VAL A 53 -0.46 8.66 7.52
C VAL A 53 0.82 7.87 7.79
N VAL A 54 1.84 8.01 6.94
CA VAL A 54 3.15 7.36 7.12
C VAL A 54 3.80 7.80 8.43
N ALA A 55 3.79 9.10 8.73
CA ALA A 55 4.38 9.65 9.95
C ALA A 55 3.69 9.08 11.20
N ARG A 56 2.35 9.07 11.23
CA ARG A 56 1.57 8.51 12.34
C ARG A 56 1.81 7.02 12.48
N PHE A 57 1.80 6.28 11.38
CA PHE A 57 2.03 4.83 11.40
C PHE A 57 3.42 4.48 11.93
N LEU A 58 4.47 5.10 11.38
CA LEU A 58 5.85 4.87 11.86
C LEU A 58 6.03 5.30 13.32
N TYR A 59 5.33 6.33 13.77
CA TYR A 59 5.37 6.75 15.17
C TYR A 59 4.72 5.71 16.10
N LEU A 60 3.53 5.22 15.74
CA LEU A 60 2.72 4.31 16.56
C LEU A 60 3.25 2.87 16.55
N SER A 61 3.77 2.40 15.42
CA SER A 61 4.28 1.03 15.27
C SER A 61 5.71 0.84 15.76
N ARG A 62 6.34 1.89 16.30
CA ARG A 62 7.73 1.85 16.76
C ARG A 62 7.83 1.17 18.14
N PRO A 63 8.78 0.24 18.33
CA PRO A 63 9.12 -0.28 19.65
C PRO A 63 9.55 0.84 20.61
N ARG A 64 9.15 0.74 21.89
CA ARG A 64 9.55 1.70 22.93
C ARG A 64 11.08 1.82 23.00
N GLY A 65 11.58 3.05 23.13
CA GLY A 65 13.01 3.34 23.25
C GLY A 65 13.80 3.43 21.94
N LYS A 66 13.19 3.17 20.77
CA LYS A 66 13.85 3.39 19.47
C LYS A 66 13.78 4.87 19.05
N ALA A 67 14.75 5.31 18.24
CA ALA A 67 14.80 6.67 17.71
C ALA A 67 13.54 7.05 16.92
N LEU A 68 13.21 8.35 16.85
CA LEU A 68 12.09 8.82 16.03
C LEU A 68 12.38 8.60 14.55
N PRO A 69 11.33 8.36 13.72
CA PRO A 69 11.50 8.26 12.28
C PRO A 69 12.09 9.56 11.73
N LYS A 70 13.15 9.46 10.92
CA LYS A 70 13.72 10.63 10.25
C LYS A 70 12.74 11.16 9.22
N SER A 71 12.66 12.48 9.09
CA SER A 71 11.79 13.15 8.10
C SER A 71 12.05 12.69 6.66
N VAL A 72 13.31 12.36 6.34
CA VAL A 72 13.70 11.80 5.04
C VAL A 72 13.03 10.45 4.79
N ASN A 73 13.00 9.54 5.79
CA ASN A 73 12.38 8.23 5.65
C ASN A 73 10.86 8.36 5.43
N ILE A 74 10.21 9.23 6.21
CA ILE A 74 8.77 9.51 6.05
C ILE A 74 8.47 10.00 4.63
N LYS A 75 9.25 10.97 4.12
CA LYS A 75 9.09 11.50 2.77
C LYS A 75 9.29 10.41 1.72
N THR A 76 10.34 9.61 1.83
CA THR A 76 10.64 8.52 0.89
C THR A 76 9.51 7.50 0.83
N GLU A 77 9.07 6.99 1.99
CA GLU A 77 7.97 6.03 2.07
C GLU A 77 6.66 6.60 1.53
N ALA A 78 6.37 7.87 1.82
CA ALA A 78 5.16 8.53 1.30
C ALA A 78 5.18 8.64 -0.23
N TRP A 79 6.32 8.96 -0.83
CA TRP A 79 6.47 8.98 -2.28
C TRP A 79 6.33 7.59 -2.90
N ILE A 80 6.88 6.55 -2.25
CA ILE A 80 6.72 5.16 -2.67
C ILE A 80 5.24 4.78 -2.67
N LEU A 81 4.54 4.97 -1.56
CA LEU A 81 3.12 4.61 -1.44
C LEU A 81 2.26 5.39 -2.45
N ARG A 82 2.49 6.70 -2.60
CA ARG A 82 1.81 7.51 -3.63
C ARG A 82 2.03 6.96 -5.03
N ARG A 83 3.26 6.54 -5.34
CA ARG A 83 3.60 5.99 -6.65
C ARG A 83 2.94 4.63 -6.88
N LEU A 84 2.89 3.75 -5.86
CA LEU A 84 2.15 2.48 -5.94
C LEU A 84 0.65 2.72 -6.18
N ILE A 85 0.03 3.66 -5.46
CA ILE A 85 -1.37 4.04 -5.69
C ILE A 85 -1.58 4.57 -7.12
N THR A 86 -0.61 5.32 -7.65
CA THR A 86 -0.64 5.80 -9.05
C THR A 86 -0.58 4.65 -10.05
N ILE A 87 0.30 3.66 -9.83
CA ILE A 87 0.39 2.46 -10.68
C ILE A 87 -0.93 1.69 -10.61
N PHE A 88 -1.45 1.47 -9.40
CA PHE A 88 -2.76 0.83 -9.21
C PHE A 88 -3.86 1.57 -9.98
N ALA A 89 -3.94 2.89 -9.86
CA ALA A 89 -4.93 3.72 -10.56
C ALA A 89 -4.85 3.59 -12.08
N GLN A 90 -3.64 3.42 -12.64
CA GLN A 90 -3.45 3.17 -14.07
C GLN A 90 -3.93 1.78 -14.49
N VAL A 91 -3.72 0.77 -13.64
CA VAL A 91 -4.17 -0.60 -13.89
C VAL A 91 -5.70 -0.68 -13.80
N ALA A 92 -6.30 -0.04 -12.78
CA ALA A 92 -7.75 -0.03 -12.56
C ALA A 92 -8.57 0.62 -13.68
N ARG A 93 -7.96 1.49 -14.51
CA ARG A 93 -8.64 2.12 -15.65
C ARG A 93 -8.71 1.24 -16.90
N ARG A 94 -7.94 0.15 -16.95
CA ARG A 94 -7.89 -0.72 -18.13
C ARG A 94 -9.08 -1.70 -18.09
N PRO A 95 -9.71 -2.01 -19.24
CA PRO A 95 -10.86 -2.93 -19.31
C PRO A 95 -10.41 -4.40 -19.20
N HIS A 96 -9.76 -4.75 -18.09
CA HIS A 96 -9.33 -6.12 -17.78
C HIS A 96 -9.42 -6.35 -16.27
N ILE A 97 -9.78 -7.57 -15.88
CA ILE A 97 -9.82 -8.00 -14.49
C ILE A 97 -8.51 -8.74 -14.16
N PRO A 98 -7.76 -8.32 -13.12
CA PRO A 98 -6.55 -9.02 -12.72
C PRO A 98 -6.88 -10.41 -12.15
N ARG A 99 -6.05 -11.41 -12.46
CA ARG A 99 -6.16 -12.77 -11.87
C ARG A 99 -5.59 -12.85 -10.45
N ASP A 100 -4.65 -11.97 -10.14
CA ASP A 100 -3.95 -11.94 -8.85
C ASP A 100 -4.91 -11.57 -7.69
N PRO A 101 -5.01 -12.40 -6.63
CA PRO A 101 -5.95 -12.16 -5.52
C PRO A 101 -5.71 -10.83 -4.80
N GLN A 102 -4.46 -10.39 -4.64
CA GLN A 102 -4.14 -9.14 -3.95
C GLN A 102 -4.59 -7.92 -4.77
N MET A 103 -4.35 -7.94 -6.08
CA MET A 103 -4.85 -6.92 -6.99
C MET A 103 -6.38 -6.87 -7.00
N ARG A 104 -7.04 -8.02 -7.01
CA ARG A 104 -8.51 -8.08 -6.97
C ARG A 104 -9.08 -7.48 -5.68
N ARG A 105 -8.44 -7.73 -4.55
CA ARG A 105 -8.79 -7.09 -3.28
C ARG A 105 -8.69 -5.56 -3.37
N LEU A 106 -7.66 -5.03 -4.01
CA LEU A 106 -7.54 -3.58 -4.25
C LEU A 106 -8.62 -3.04 -5.21
N PHE A 107 -9.03 -3.82 -6.22
CA PHE A 107 -10.16 -3.46 -7.09
C PHE A 107 -11.48 -3.40 -6.31
N ALA A 108 -11.73 -4.39 -5.44
CA ALA A 108 -12.88 -4.39 -4.55
C ALA A 108 -12.87 -3.19 -3.59
N ALA A 109 -11.68 -2.77 -3.12
CA ALA A 109 -11.51 -1.60 -2.27
C ALA A 109 -11.92 -0.26 -2.92
N ILE A 110 -11.99 -0.20 -4.26
CA ILE A 110 -12.51 0.97 -4.99
C ILE A 110 -13.92 0.74 -5.56
N GLY A 111 -14.60 -0.32 -5.12
CA GLY A 111 -15.96 -0.66 -5.54
C GLY A 111 -16.07 -1.31 -6.92
N ILE A 112 -14.96 -1.73 -7.53
CA ILE A 112 -15.02 -2.55 -8.76
C ILE A 112 -15.35 -3.98 -8.34
N ASN A 113 -16.56 -4.42 -8.68
CA ASN A 113 -17.03 -5.76 -8.34
C ASN A 113 -16.30 -6.78 -9.21
N VAL A 114 -15.43 -7.58 -8.58
CA VAL A 114 -14.63 -8.60 -9.27
C VAL A 114 -15.22 -9.97 -8.94
N GLU A 115 -16.06 -10.52 -9.83
CA GLU A 115 -16.70 -11.84 -9.63
C GLU A 115 -15.68 -12.89 -9.19
N PRO A 116 -15.92 -13.63 -8.08
CA PRO A 116 -14.96 -14.57 -7.52
C PRO A 116 -14.38 -15.50 -8.59
N VAL A 117 -13.06 -15.72 -8.58
CA VAL A 117 -12.48 -16.78 -9.43
C VAL A 117 -13.10 -18.06 -8.88
N PRO A 118 -13.78 -18.88 -9.70
CA PRO A 118 -14.24 -20.17 -9.23
C PRO A 118 -13.01 -20.91 -8.70
N GLU A 119 -13.05 -21.29 -7.42
CA GLU A 119 -12.10 -22.26 -6.90
C GLU A 119 -12.27 -23.50 -7.79
N GLY A 120 -11.31 -23.70 -8.69
CA GLY A 120 -11.25 -24.91 -9.49
C GLY A 120 -11.13 -26.13 -8.57
N PRO A 121 -11.59 -27.31 -9.03
CA PRO A 121 -11.71 -28.52 -8.21
C PRO A 121 -10.39 -28.97 -7.58
#